data_AF-A0A2H0MKF7-F1
#
_entry.id   AF-A0A2H0MKF7-F1
#
_cell.length_a   1.000
_cell.length_b   1.000
_cell.length_c   1.000
_cell.angle_alpha   90.00
_cell.angle_beta   90.00
_cell.angle_gamma   90.00
#
_symmetry.space_group_name_H-M   'P 1'
#
loop_
_entity.id
_entity.type
_entity.pdbx_description
1 polymer ?
#
loop_
_entity_poly.entity_id
_entity_poly.type
_entity_poly.pdbx_seq_one_letter_code
_entity_poly.pdbx_strand_id
1 'polypeptide(L)'
;MNRFLNWLLPMLLLATGFPAPAQADRVLPVPDEIYAGHQMVEDWHLGEAEAYVLKLLKQYPESGDVHFLRAKVEFFKGNYEYASKILKHVASNQGEVRDFKEL
;
A
#
# COMPACT_ATOMS: atom_id res chain seq x y z
N MET A 1 -49.90 36.45 11.60
CA MET A 1 -49.70 35.13 10.96
C MET A 1 -48.62 35.28 9.91
N ASN A 2 -47.44 34.75 10.23
CA ASN A 2 -46.14 35.24 9.79
C ASN A 2 -45.78 34.72 8.38
N ARG A 3 -45.88 35.56 7.35
CA ARG A 3 -45.44 35.24 5.99
C ARG A 3 -44.01 35.71 5.67
N PHE A 4 -43.41 36.53 6.54
CA PHE A 4 -42.02 36.97 6.42
C PHE A 4 -41.00 35.98 7.03
N LEU A 5 -41.43 35.08 7.91
CA LEU A 5 -40.54 34.16 8.62
C LEU A 5 -40.09 32.97 7.74
N ASN A 6 -40.80 32.68 6.64
CA ASN A 6 -40.53 31.54 5.78
C ASN A 6 -39.40 31.76 4.76
N TRP A 7 -38.78 32.94 4.75
CA TRP A 7 -37.70 33.30 3.82
C TRP A 7 -36.31 33.37 4.45
N LEU A 8 -36.19 33.13 5.77
CA LEU A 8 -34.91 33.04 6.48
C LEU A 8 -34.38 31.60 6.63
N LEU A 9 -35.18 30.58 6.32
CA LEU A 9 -34.78 29.18 6.47
C LEU A 9 -33.69 28.67 5.49
N PRO A 10 -33.51 29.18 4.25
CA PRO A 10 -32.48 28.63 3.37
C PRO A 10 -31.08 29.17 3.66
N MET A 11 -30.93 30.25 4.45
CA MET A 11 -29.61 30.78 4.84
C MET A 11 -28.94 29.98 5.97
N LEU A 12 -29.72 29.26 6.80
CA LEU A 12 -29.17 28.48 7.91
C LEU A 12 -28.59 27.12 7.47
N LEU A 13 -28.92 26.66 6.25
CA LEU A 13 -28.44 25.38 5.69
C LEU A 13 -27.06 25.48 5.02
N LEU A 14 -26.46 26.67 4.92
CA LEU A 14 -25.07 26.83 4.43
C LEU A 14 -24.00 26.77 5.54
N ALA A 15 -24.39 26.55 6.80
CA ALA A 15 -23.45 26.52 7.94
C ALA A 15 -22.94 25.12 8.31
N THR A 16 -23.40 24.06 7.64
CA THR A 16 -22.79 22.73 7.78
C THR A 16 -21.52 22.70 6.95
N GLY A 17 -20.39 23.03 7.59
CA GLY A 17 -19.07 22.85 7.01
C GLY A 17 -18.97 21.43 6.45
N PHE A 18 -18.69 21.31 5.16
CA PHE A 18 -18.26 20.05 4.59
C PHE A 18 -17.06 19.58 5.41
N PRO A 19 -17.05 18.35 5.96
CA PRO A 19 -15.82 17.82 6.52
C PRO A 19 -14.78 17.88 5.40
N ALA A 20 -13.64 18.50 5.69
CA ALA A 20 -12.51 18.51 4.76
C ALA A 20 -12.27 17.06 4.31
N PRO A 21 -12.01 16.81 3.02
CA PRO A 21 -11.67 15.46 2.58
C PRO A 21 -10.52 14.97 3.44
N ALA A 22 -10.69 13.81 4.07
CA ALA A 22 -9.61 13.16 4.80
C ALA A 22 -8.41 13.09 3.85
N GLN A 23 -7.34 13.78 4.22
CA GLN A 23 -6.15 13.84 3.41
C GLN A 23 -5.52 12.46 3.50
N ALA A 24 -5.68 11.65 2.46
CA ALA A 24 -4.97 10.38 2.38
C ALA A 24 -3.49 10.69 2.55
N ASP A 25 -2.86 10.07 3.54
CA ASP A 25 -1.42 10.17 3.74
C ASP A 25 -0.76 9.90 2.39
N ARG A 26 0.19 10.76 2.02
CA ARG A 26 0.91 10.67 0.75
C ARG A 26 1.50 9.27 0.68
N VAL A 27 0.90 8.40 -0.14
CA VAL A 27 1.54 7.16 -0.56
C VAL A 27 2.84 7.61 -1.21
N LEU A 28 3.97 7.37 -0.54
CA LEU A 28 5.27 7.63 -1.12
C LEU A 28 5.29 6.86 -2.45
N PRO A 29 5.66 7.50 -3.57
CA PRO A 29 5.71 6.78 -4.83
C PRO A 29 6.64 5.59 -4.64
N VAL A 30 6.12 4.37 -4.82
CA VAL A 30 6.93 3.17 -4.93
C VAL A 30 8.00 3.51 -5.98
N PRO A 31 9.30 3.43 -5.65
CA PRO A 31 10.35 3.77 -6.61
C PRO A 31 10.07 3.10 -7.95
N ASP A 32 10.18 3.85 -9.06
CA ASP A 32 9.83 3.37 -10.42
C ASP A 32 10.46 2.00 -10.72
N GLU A 33 11.64 1.76 -10.15
CA GLU A 33 12.37 0.50 -10.20
C GLU A 33 11.58 -0.68 -9.61
N ILE A 34 10.95 -0.52 -8.44
CA ILE A 34 10.15 -1.59 -7.81
C ILE A 34 8.84 -1.81 -8.58
N TYR A 35 8.24 -0.72 -9.08
CA TYR A 35 7.04 -0.81 -9.91
C TYR A 35 7.26 -1.64 -11.17
N ALA A 36 8.39 -1.47 -11.86
CA ALA A 36 8.72 -2.28 -13.03
C ALA A 36 8.76 -3.78 -12.71
N GLY A 37 9.30 -4.16 -11.54
CA GLY A 37 9.28 -5.55 -11.08
C GLY A 37 7.87 -6.08 -10.84
N HIS A 38 6.96 -5.26 -10.31
CA HIS A 38 5.56 -5.63 -10.17
C HIS A 38 4.88 -5.85 -11.53
N GLN A 39 5.14 -4.98 -12.51
CA GLN A 39 4.59 -5.14 -13.86
C GLN A 39 5.05 -6.44 -14.52
N MET A 40 6.33 -6.81 -14.38
CA MET A 40 6.83 -8.10 -14.91
C MET A 40 6.05 -9.29 -14.34
N VAL A 41 5.65 -9.24 -13.06
CA VAL A 41 4.81 -10.29 -12.47
C VAL A 41 3.40 -10.28 -13.04
N GLU A 42 2.77 -9.10 -13.18
CA GLU A 42 1.43 -8.96 -13.78
C GLU A 42 1.40 -9.41 -15.25
N ASP A 43 2.50 -9.23 -15.97
CA ASP A 43 2.66 -9.67 -17.36
C ASP A 43 3.13 -11.14 -17.48
N TRP A 44 3.24 -11.86 -16.35
CA TRP A 44 3.67 -13.27 -16.28
C TRP A 44 5.13 -13.53 -16.73
N HIS A 45 5.96 -12.50 -16.80
CA HIS A 45 7.40 -12.61 -17.05
C HIS A 45 8.17 -13.01 -15.78
N LEU A 46 7.83 -14.16 -15.19
CA LEU A 46 8.30 -14.56 -13.86
C LEU A 46 9.83 -14.75 -13.77
N GLY A 47 10.46 -15.23 -14.84
CA GLY A 47 11.92 -15.38 -14.89
C GLY A 47 12.66 -14.04 -14.91
N GLU A 48 12.12 -13.06 -15.65
CA GLU A 48 12.66 -11.70 -15.69
C GLU A 48 12.43 -10.99 -14.35
N ALA A 49 11.23 -11.14 -13.77
CA ALA A 49 10.89 -10.61 -12.46
C ALA A 49 11.83 -11.16 -11.36
N GLU A 50 12.17 -12.45 -11.41
CA GLU A 50 13.13 -13.07 -10.49
C GLU A 50 14.54 -12.48 -10.63
N ALA A 51 15.07 -12.42 -11.85
CA ALA A 51 16.39 -11.85 -12.10
C ALA A 51 16.44 -10.37 -11.65
N TYR A 52 15.37 -9.64 -11.91
CA TYR A 52 15.23 -8.24 -11.57
C TYR A 52 15.14 -8.01 -10.06
N VAL A 53 14.34 -8.78 -9.32
CA VAL A 53 14.26 -8.63 -7.86
C VAL A 53 15.56 -9.02 -7.16
N LEU A 54 16.31 -10.00 -7.69
CA LEU A 54 17.64 -10.34 -7.17
C LEU A 54 18.65 -9.21 -7.38
N LYS A 55 18.52 -8.42 -8.46
CA LYS A 55 19.31 -7.20 -8.65
C LYS A 55 18.91 -6.13 -7.64
N LEU A 56 17.62 -5.90 -7.43
CA LEU A 56 17.12 -4.93 -6.45
C LEU A 56 17.55 -5.27 -5.03
N LEU A 57 17.56 -6.55 -4.63
CA LEU A 57 18.02 -6.97 -3.31
C LEU A 57 19.50 -6.69 -3.05
N LYS A 58 20.34 -6.62 -4.09
CA LYS A 58 21.74 -6.22 -3.95
C LYS A 58 21.88 -4.73 -3.67
N GLN A 59 20.96 -3.92 -4.21
CA GLN A 59 20.97 -2.46 -4.06
C GLN A 59 20.27 -2.02 -2.77
N TYR A 60 19.18 -2.69 -2.41
CA TYR A 60 18.32 -2.37 -1.27
C TYR A 60 18.08 -3.61 -0.39
N PRO A 61 19.12 -4.14 0.26
CA PRO A 61 19.03 -5.43 0.99
C PRO A 61 18.02 -5.43 2.14
N GLU A 62 17.77 -4.27 2.75
CA GLU A 62 16.84 -4.10 3.87
C GLU A 62 15.46 -3.58 3.45
N SER A 63 15.20 -3.40 2.14
CA SER A 63 13.93 -2.83 1.67
C SER A 63 12.79 -3.84 1.78
N GLY A 64 11.81 -3.54 2.64
CA GLY A 64 10.59 -4.33 2.80
C GLY A 64 9.82 -4.51 1.48
N ASP A 65 9.75 -3.46 0.65
CA ASP A 65 9.07 -3.49 -0.65
C ASP A 65 9.74 -4.47 -1.63
N VAL A 66 11.08 -4.49 -1.65
CA VAL A 66 11.84 -5.41 -2.50
C VAL A 66 11.65 -6.86 -2.02
N HIS A 67 11.63 -7.10 -0.71
CA HIS A 67 11.32 -8.42 -0.16
C HIS A 67 9.87 -8.84 -0.43
N PHE A 68 8.92 -7.90 -0.37
CA PHE A 68 7.52 -8.15 -0.72
C PHE A 68 7.37 -8.52 -2.20
N LEU A 69 8.03 -7.78 -3.10
CA LEU A 69 8.10 -8.12 -4.52
C LEU A 69 8.67 -9.52 -4.74
N ARG A 70 9.75 -9.89 -4.02
CA ARG A 70 10.31 -11.25 -4.11
C ARG A 70 9.31 -12.31 -3.66
N ALA A 71 8.62 -12.09 -2.54
CA ALA A 71 7.60 -13.02 -2.08
C ALA A 71 6.48 -13.19 -3.13
N LYS A 72 6.07 -12.10 -3.80
CA LYS A 72 5.10 -12.13 -4.89
C LYS A 72 5.61 -13.00 -6.05
N VAL A 73 6.84 -12.79 -6.52
CA VAL A 73 7.46 -13.61 -7.58
C VAL A 73 7.42 -15.10 -7.21
N GLU A 74 7.86 -15.45 -6.00
CA GLU A 74 7.88 -16.83 -5.52
C GLU A 74 6.47 -17.44 -5.41
N PHE A 75 5.49 -16.65 -4.99
CA PHE A 75 4.10 -17.07 -4.95
C PHE A 75 3.59 -17.46 -6.35
N PHE A 76 3.81 -16.61 -7.36
CA PHE A 76 3.39 -16.89 -8.73
C PHE A 76 4.17 -18.04 -9.39
N LYS A 77 5.39 -18.33 -8.93
CA LYS A 77 6.14 -19.53 -9.30
C LYS A 77 5.63 -20.83 -8.65
N GLY A 78 4.67 -20.74 -7.72
CA GLY A 78 4.14 -21.88 -6.96
C GLY A 78 4.95 -22.21 -5.70
N ASN A 79 5.96 -21.42 -5.35
CA ASN A 79 6.82 -21.62 -4.19
C ASN A 79 6.18 -21.01 -2.92
N TYR A 80 4.96 -21.42 -2.60
CA TYR A 80 4.12 -20.79 -1.58
C TYR A 80 4.74 -20.79 -0.18
N GLU A 81 5.40 -21.89 0.20
CA GLU A 81 6.07 -21.99 1.50
C GLU A 81 7.20 -20.96 1.61
N TYR A 82 7.95 -20.78 0.52
CA TYR A 82 9.07 -19.84 0.50
C TYR A 82 8.59 -18.39 0.47
N ALA A 83 7.57 -18.07 -0.34
CA ALA A 83 6.90 -16.78 -0.30
C ALA A 83 6.41 -16.43 1.11
N SER A 84 5.77 -17.38 1.80
CA SER A 84 5.29 -17.19 3.18
C SER A 84 6.44 -16.94 4.16
N LYS A 85 7.57 -17.65 4.03
CA LYS A 85 8.76 -17.41 4.87
C LYS A 85 9.30 -15.99 4.71
N ILE A 86 9.38 -15.49 3.47
CA ILE A 86 9.84 -14.12 3.18
C ILE A 86 8.89 -13.10 3.83
N LEU A 87 7.57 -13.23 3.64
CA LEU A 87 6.60 -12.30 4.22
C LEU A 87 6.64 -12.28 5.75
N LYS A 88 6.80 -13.45 6.39
CA LYS A 88 6.95 -13.54 7.85
C LYS A 88 8.21 -12.82 8.32
N HIS A 89 9.32 -12.96 7.60
CA HIS A 89 10.58 -12.28 7.93
C HIS A 89 10.44 -10.77 7.85
N VAL A 90 9.83 -10.26 6.76
CA VAL A 90 9.56 -8.82 6.59
C VAL A 90 8.67 -8.29 7.72
N ALA A 91 7.60 -9.02 8.06
CA ALA A 91 6.69 -8.63 9.13
C ALA A 91 7.33 -8.68 10.53
N SER A 92 8.27 -9.60 10.78
CA SER A 92 8.97 -9.73 12.07
C SER A 92 10.09 -8.71 12.28
N ASN A 93 10.65 -8.14 11.21
CA ASN A 93 11.73 -7.16 11.30
C ASN A 93 11.23 -5.72 11.52
N GLN A 94 9.92 -5.50 11.64
CA GLN A 94 9.33 -4.23 12.04
C GLN A 94 8.76 -4.36 13.45
N GLY A 95 9.34 -3.66 14.42
CA GLY A 95 8.88 -3.65 15.82
C GLY A 95 7.43 -3.16 16.05
N GLU A 96 6.62 -2.93 15.02
CA GLU A 96 5.28 -2.31 15.06
C GLU A 96 4.10 -3.26 14.84
N VAL A 97 4.25 -4.43 14.19
CA VAL A 97 3.13 -5.38 13.99
C VAL A 97 2.70 -6.04 15.32
N ARG A 98 3.57 -5.98 16.34
CA ARG A 98 3.29 -6.48 17.68
C ARG A 98 2.27 -5.60 18.42
N ASP A 99 2.32 -4.29 18.23
CA ASP A 99 1.45 -3.34 18.93
C ASP A 99 0.04 -3.30 18.31
N PHE A 100 -0.12 -3.66 17.03
CA PHE A 100 -1.42 -3.74 16.37
C PHE A 100 -2.29 -4.94 16.83
N LYS A 101 -1.69 -5.93 17.52
CA LYS A 101 -2.40 -7.12 18.03
C LYS A 101 -2.86 -7.00 19.48
N GLU A 102 -2.44 -5.96 20.21
CA GLU A 102 -2.80 -5.77 21.63
C GLU A 102 -3.86 -4.67 21.87
N LEU A 103 -4.56 -4.20 20.82
CA LEU A 103 -5.70 -3.27 20.91
C LEU A 103 -7.05 -3.98 20.74
#